data_AF-A0A1J3DVS4-F1
#
_entry.id   AF-A0A1J3DVS4-F1
#
_cell.length_a   1.000
_cell.length_b   1.000
_cell.length_c   1.000
_cell.angle_alpha   90.00
_cell.angle_beta   90.00
_cell.angle_gamma   90.00
#
_symmetry.space_group_name_H-M   'P 1'
#
loop_
_entity.id
_entity.type
_entity.pdbx_description
1 polymer ?
#
loop_
_entity_poly.entity_id
_entity_poly.type
_entity_poly.pdbx_seq_one_letter_code
_entity_poly.pdbx_strand_id
1 'polypeptide(L)'
;THLPENAVIASPSGHATLNNAIWKLQTVPKIKHFLWKVVSRSLPTGDMLRRRHITREATCLRCCQHDETINHLLFVCPYAQQVWR
;
A
#
# COMPACT_ATOMS: atom_id res chain seq x y z
N THR A 1 -16.51 2.01 -26.62
CA THR A 1 -16.46 2.47 -25.21
C THR A 1 -15.12 3.15 -25.00
N HIS A 2 -15.11 4.48 -25.06
CA HIS A 2 -13.88 5.27 -24.95
C HIS A 2 -13.25 5.08 -23.56
N LEU A 3 -12.04 4.52 -23.53
CA LEU A 3 -11.17 4.60 -22.35
C LEU A 3 -10.72 6.07 -22.20
N PRO A 4 -10.77 6.67 -21.01
CA PRO A 4 -10.29 8.03 -20.83
C PRO A 4 -8.78 8.09 -21.11
N GLU A 5 -8.40 9.02 -21.98
CA GLU A 5 -7.05 9.24 -22.55
C GLU A 5 -5.98 9.64 -21.49
N ASN A 6 -6.34 9.66 -20.21
CA ASN A 6 -5.50 10.07 -19.08
C ASN A 6 -5.38 8.99 -17.99
N ALA A 7 -5.62 7.72 -18.31
CA ALA A 7 -5.30 6.63 -17.39
C ALA A 7 -3.77 6.55 -17.23
N VAL A 8 -3.24 7.19 -16.19
CA VAL A 8 -1.86 6.99 -15.72
C VAL A 8 -1.74 5.51 -15.37
N ILE A 9 -1.22 4.72 -16.31
CA ILE A 9 -0.84 3.34 -16.07
C ILE A 9 0.34 3.43 -15.09
N ALA A 10 0.05 3.33 -13.80
CA ALA A 10 1.08 3.22 -12.79
C ALA A 10 1.97 2.04 -13.19
N SER A 11 3.26 2.31 -13.42
CA SER A 11 4.23 1.27 -13.75
C SER A 11 4.08 0.11 -12.77
N PRO A 12 4.01 -1.15 -13.23
CA PRO A 12 3.82 -2.31 -12.36
C PRO A 12 4.95 -2.42 -11.32
N SER A 13 6.12 -1.88 -11.65
CA SER A 13 7.22 -1.63 -10.75
C SER A 13 7.05 -0.23 -10.18
N GLY A 14 6.86 -0.10 -8.86
CA GLY A 14 6.81 1.20 -8.17
C GLY A 14 7.96 2.12 -8.60
N HIS A 15 7.81 3.44 -8.38
CA HIS A 15 8.75 4.47 -8.84
C HIS A 15 10.23 4.04 -8.75
N ALA A 16 10.90 3.86 -9.89
CA ALA A 16 12.20 3.18 -9.97
C ALA A 16 13.26 3.82 -9.06
N THR A 17 13.24 5.15 -8.94
CA THR A 17 14.11 5.91 -8.03
C THR A 17 13.90 5.53 -6.57
N LEU A 18 12.64 5.31 -6.16
CA LEU A 18 12.31 4.95 -4.78
C LEU A 18 12.71 3.50 -4.46
N ASN A 19 12.52 2.58 -5.41
CA ASN A 19 13.02 1.21 -5.26
C ASN A 19 14.54 1.19 -5.07
N ASN A 20 15.28 1.95 -5.87
CA ASN A 20 16.74 2.09 -5.72
C ASN A 20 17.13 2.65 -4.35
N ALA A 21 16.39 3.64 -3.84
CA ALA A 21 16.63 4.19 -2.51
C ALA A 21 16.41 3.14 -1.39
N ILE A 22 15.34 2.35 -1.48
CA ILE A 22 15.02 1.29 -0.51
C ILE A 22 16.16 0.26 -0.42
N TRP A 23 16.68 -0.19 -1.57
CA TRP A 23 17.73 -1.21 -1.59
C TRP A 23 19.07 -0.71 -1.04
N LYS A 24 19.33 0.60 -1.12
CA LYS A 24 20.53 1.25 -0.57
C LYS A 24 20.49 1.49 0.94
N LEU A 25 19.35 1.34 1.60
CA LEU A 25 19.23 1.52 3.05
C LEU A 25 20.16 0.56 3.82
N GLN A 26 20.80 1.04 4.88
CA GLN A 26 21.59 0.21 5.81
C GLN A 26 20.65 -0.39 6.86
N THR A 27 19.85 -1.36 6.46
CA THR A 27 18.88 -2.06 7.32
C THR A 27 18.79 -3.54 6.94
N VAL A 28 18.13 -4.33 7.78
CA VAL A 28 17.95 -5.76 7.53
C VAL A 28 17.12 -6.00 6.26
N PRO A 29 17.40 -7.07 5.49
CA PRO A 29 16.69 -7.38 4.24
C PRO A 29 15.16 -7.41 4.40
N LYS A 30 14.66 -7.90 5.54
CA LYS A 30 13.23 -7.98 5.84
C LYS A 30 12.54 -6.61 5.80
N ILE A 31 13.20 -5.55 6.30
CA ILE A 31 12.67 -4.18 6.26
C ILE A 31 12.69 -3.65 4.83
N LYS A 32 13.76 -3.90 4.05
CA LYS A 32 13.84 -3.49 2.64
C LYS A 32 12.71 -4.10 1.81
N HIS A 33 12.50 -5.41 1.95
CA HIS A 33 11.40 -6.11 1.26
C HIS A 33 10.03 -5.55 1.68
N PHE A 34 9.83 -5.29 2.96
CA PHE A 34 8.58 -4.69 3.44
C PHE A 34 8.32 -3.32 2.81
N LEU A 35 9.32 -2.42 2.80
CA LEU A 35 9.22 -1.10 2.17
C LEU A 35 8.96 -1.19 0.66
N TRP A 36 9.62 -2.13 -0.03
CA TRP A 36 9.37 -2.37 -1.44
C TRP A 36 7.92 -2.80 -1.70
N LYS A 37 7.35 -3.68 -0.86
CA LYS A 37 5.93 -4.09 -0.98
C LYS A 37 4.97 -2.93 -0.73
N VAL A 38 5.29 -2.05 0.22
CA VAL A 38 4.53 -0.82 0.52
C VAL A 38 4.49 0.09 -0.71
N VAL A 39 5.65 0.42 -1.26
CA VAL A 39 5.77 1.33 -2.41
C VAL A 39 5.16 0.74 -3.69
N SER A 40 5.32 -0.57 -3.89
CA SER A 40 4.78 -1.28 -5.05
C SER A 40 3.30 -1.67 -4.89
N ARG A 41 2.60 -1.13 -3.87
CA ARG A 41 1.18 -1.44 -3.57
C ARG A 41 0.87 -2.94 -3.61
N SER A 42 1.81 -3.73 -3.10
CA SER A 42 1.81 -5.19 -3.16
C SER A 42 1.40 -5.84 -1.84
N LEU A 43 0.97 -5.02 -0.86
CA LEU A 43 0.34 -5.51 0.35
C LEU A 43 -1.14 -5.83 0.07
N PRO A 44 -1.70 -6.90 0.67
CA PRO A 44 -3.09 -7.29 0.48
C PRO A 44 -4.01 -6.44 1.37
N THR A 45 -3.99 -5.12 1.19
CA THR A 45 -4.90 -4.21 1.88
C THR A 45 -6.30 -4.30 1.27
N GLY A 46 -7.34 -3.99 2.05
CA GLY A 46 -8.73 -4.01 1.60
C GLY A 46 -8.95 -3.26 0.28
N ASP A 47 -8.32 -2.09 0.12
CA ASP A 47 -8.42 -1.31 -1.13
C ASP A 47 -7.77 -2.01 -2.33
N MET A 48 -6.65 -2.72 -2.14
CA MET A 48 -5.99 -3.51 -3.19
C MET A 48 -6.79 -4.78 -3.52
N LEU A 49 -7.36 -5.45 -2.52
CA LEU A 49 -8.22 -6.62 -2.73
C LEU A 49 -9.50 -6.23 -3.49
N ARG A 50 -10.08 -5.07 -3.17
CA ARG A 50 -11.23 -4.52 -3.89
C ARG A 50 -10.89 -4.17 -5.33
N ARG A 51 -9.73 -3.55 -5.59
CA ARG A 51 -9.23 -3.28 -6.95
C ARG A 51 -9.04 -4.56 -7.77
N ARG A 52 -8.71 -5.68 -7.13
CA ARG A 52 -8.57 -6.99 -7.76
C ARG A 52 -9.89 -7.77 -7.84
N HIS A 53 -11.01 -7.15 -7.44
CA HIS A 53 -12.34 -7.78 -7.41
C HIS A 53 -12.42 -9.03 -6.52
N ILE A 54 -11.55 -9.13 -5.49
CA ILE A 54 -11.54 -10.25 -4.52
C ILE A 54 -12.56 -10.00 -3.40
N THR A 55 -12.74 -8.73 -3.00
CA THR A 55 -13.72 -8.31 -1.98
C THR A 55 -14.49 -7.08 -2.47
N ARG A 56 -15.70 -6.88 -1.95
CA ARG A 56 -16.50 -5.66 -2.22
C ARG A 56 -16.22 -4.58 -1.19
N GLU A 57 -16.10 -4.97 0.08
CA GLU A 57 -15.81 -4.08 1.20
C GLU A 57 -14.29 -3.94 1.40
N ALA A 58 -13.82 -2.70 1.52
CA ALA A 58 -12.44 -2.41 1.90
C ALA A 58 -12.32 -1.80 3.30
N THR A 59 -13.43 -1.67 4.05
CA THR A 59 -13.42 -1.05 5.38
C THR A 59 -12.43 -1.76 6.30
N CYS A 60 -11.60 -1.00 7.00
CA CYS A 60 -10.64 -1.53 7.95
C CYS A 60 -11.37 -2.23 9.10
N LEU A 61 -11.12 -3.54 9.26
CA LEU A 61 -11.75 -4.35 10.30
C LEU A 61 -11.29 -4.01 11.73
N ARG A 62 -10.24 -3.21 11.87
CA ARG A 62 -9.72 -2.78 13.18
C ARG A 62 -10.50 -1.58 13.70
N CYS A 63 -10.57 -0.51 12.92
CA CYS A 63 -11.21 0.74 13.34
C CYS A 63 -12.67 0.86 12.90
N CYS A 64 -13.09 0.12 11.86
CA CYS A 64 -14.42 0.18 11.26
C CYS A 64 -14.87 1.57 10.77
N GLN A 65 -13.93 2.51 10.59
CA GLN A 65 -14.23 3.92 10.27
C GLN A 65 -13.82 4.33 8.86
N HIS A 66 -12.73 3.76 8.33
CA HIS A 66 -12.16 4.15 7.04
C HIS A 66 -11.78 2.90 6.23
N ASP A 67 -11.61 3.06 4.93
CA ASP A 67 -11.05 2.03 4.07
C ASP A 67 -9.62 1.65 4.50
N GLU A 68 -9.35 0.35 4.51
CA GLU A 68 -8.05 -0.25 4.70
C GLU A 68 -7.16 0.01 3.49
N THR A 69 -6.45 1.13 3.56
CA THR A 69 -5.36 1.48 2.65
C THR A 69 -4.02 1.25 3.33
N ILE A 70 -2.91 1.21 2.57
CA ILE A 70 -1.56 1.09 3.15
C ILE A 70 -1.28 2.23 4.14
N ASN A 71 -1.62 3.47 3.81
CA ASN A 71 -1.42 4.61 4.70
C ASN A 71 -2.27 4.50 5.97
N HIS A 72 -3.52 4.04 5.83
CA HIS A 72 -4.39 3.82 6.98
C HIS A 72 -3.84 2.73 7.89
N LEU A 73 -3.49 1.57 7.32
CA LEU A 73 -3.00 0.41 8.06
C LEU A 73 -1.67 0.70 8.77
N LEU A 74 -0.81 1.53 8.19
CA LEU A 74 0.51 1.82 8.76
C LEU A 74 0.54 3.05 9.64
N PHE A 75 -0.22 4.11 9.37
CA PHE A 75 0.00 5.41 10.04
C PHE A 75 -1.27 6.04 10.61
N VAL A 76 -2.42 5.93 9.92
CA VAL A 76 -3.63 6.69 10.31
C VAL A 76 -4.52 5.91 11.27
N CYS A 77 -4.59 4.58 11.16
CA CYS A 77 -5.48 3.76 11.98
C CYS A 77 -5.21 4.00 13.48
N PRO A 78 -6.24 4.21 14.32
CA PRO A 78 -6.06 4.38 15.77
C PRO A 78 -5.25 3.26 16.43
N TYR A 79 -5.31 2.04 15.88
CA TYR A 79 -4.50 0.91 16.33
C TYR A 79 -3.05 0.99 15.84
N ALA A 80 -2.83 1.43 14.60
CA ALA A 80 -1.48 1.63 14.08
C ALA A 80 -0.76 2.72 14.87
N GLN A 81 -1.44 3.83 15.18
CA GLN A 81 -0.88 4.91 16.00
C GLN A 81 -0.44 4.44 17.39
N GLN A 82 -1.10 3.45 17.99
CA GLN A 82 -0.69 2.88 19.28
C GLN A 82 0.62 2.09 19.18
N VAL A 83 0.93 1.50 18.02
CA VAL A 83 2.18 0.76 17.80
C VAL A 83 3.38 1.69 17.63
N TRP A 84 3.17 2.91 17.11
CA TRP A 84 4.23 3.89 16.87
C TRP A 84 4.48 4.86 18.04
N ARG A 85 3.78 4.68 19.17
CA ARG A 85 4.10 5.37 20.42
C ARG A 85 5.28 4.69 21.09
#